data_AF-B1A8L3-F1
#
_entry.id   AF-B1A8L3-F1
#
_cell.length_a   1.000
_cell.length_b   1.000
_cell.length_c   1.000
_cell.angle_alpha   90.00
_cell.angle_beta   90.00
_cell.angle_gamma   90.00
#
_symmetry.space_group_name_H-M   'P 1'
#
loop_
_entity.id
_entity.type
_entity.pdbx_description
1 polymer ?
#
loop_
_entity_poly.entity_id
_entity_poly.type
_entity_poly.pdbx_seq_one_letter_code
_entity_poly.pdbx_strand_id
1 'polypeptide(L)'
;DAAKTLTLGGANIIGANVGGAIDFQANGGTIKLTSTQNNIVVDFDLAITTDQTGVVDASSLTNAQTLTISGTIGTIGANNKTLGQFNIGSSKTALNRGNVAINELVIGNNGSVQFAHNAYLITRTTNAAGQGKIIFNPVVNNNTTLAAGTNLGSAANPLAEINFGSKGAHADTILNVSEGVNLYATNITTTDANVGSFVFNAGGTNIVSGTVGGQQGNKFNTVALDNGTTVKF
;
A
#
# COMPACT_ATOMS: atom_id res chain seq x y z
N ASP A 1 -1.17 -24.74 -5.90
CA ASP A 1 -0.76 -25.69 -4.85
C ASP A 1 -0.07 -24.88 -3.77
N ALA A 2 -0.72 -24.81 -2.61
CA ALA A 2 -0.33 -23.94 -1.50
C ALA A 2 1.03 -24.30 -0.89
N ALA A 3 1.49 -25.53 -1.08
CA ALA A 3 2.81 -25.96 -0.61
C ALA A 3 3.96 -25.55 -1.57
N LYS A 4 3.64 -25.12 -2.80
CA LYS A 4 4.67 -24.77 -3.79
C LYS A 4 5.17 -23.35 -3.60
N THR A 5 6.49 -23.21 -3.70
CA THR A 5 7.18 -21.92 -3.64
C THR A 5 7.98 -21.69 -4.92
N LEU A 6 7.73 -20.57 -5.59
CA LEU A 6 8.62 -20.03 -6.63
C LEU A 6 9.53 -19.00 -5.99
N THR A 7 10.85 -19.27 -5.95
CA THR A 7 11.83 -18.33 -5.40
C THR A 7 12.50 -17.56 -6.53
N LEU A 8 12.42 -16.23 -6.46
CA LEU A 8 13.00 -15.32 -7.44
C LEU A 8 13.96 -14.38 -6.71
N GLY A 9 15.14 -14.17 -7.28
CA GLY A 9 16.14 -13.25 -6.76
C GLY A 9 17.00 -12.64 -7.85
N GLY A 10 17.69 -11.54 -7.52
CA GLY A 10 18.43 -10.72 -8.48
C GLY A 10 17.78 -9.36 -8.72
N ALA A 11 18.34 -8.55 -9.64
CA ALA A 11 17.99 -7.14 -9.76
C ALA A 11 16.63 -6.88 -10.46
N ASN A 12 16.31 -7.67 -11.47
CA ASN A 12 15.11 -7.50 -12.29
C ASN A 12 14.44 -8.85 -12.55
N ILE A 13 13.13 -8.90 -12.36
CA ILE A 13 12.28 -10.03 -12.68
C ILE A 13 11.27 -9.52 -13.71
N ILE A 14 11.56 -9.80 -14.98
CA ILE A 14 10.84 -9.24 -16.13
C ILE A 14 9.99 -10.35 -16.76
N GLY A 15 8.70 -10.07 -16.94
CA GLY A 15 7.83 -10.95 -17.72
C GLY A 15 8.17 -10.84 -19.20
N ALA A 16 8.23 -11.97 -19.92
CA ALA A 16 8.66 -11.99 -21.32
C ALA A 16 7.74 -11.19 -22.28
N ASN A 17 6.53 -10.83 -21.86
CA ASN A 17 5.57 -10.05 -22.63
C ASN A 17 5.15 -8.80 -21.85
N VAL A 18 5.03 -7.67 -22.56
CA VAL A 18 4.39 -6.45 -22.01
C VAL A 18 2.96 -6.80 -21.61
N GLY A 19 2.61 -6.61 -20.33
CA GLY A 19 1.31 -7.02 -19.79
C GLY A 19 1.20 -8.51 -19.46
N GLY A 20 2.32 -9.23 -19.35
CA GLY A 20 2.33 -10.58 -18.81
C GLY A 20 1.87 -10.62 -17.35
N ALA A 21 1.38 -11.77 -16.91
CA ALA A 21 0.94 -11.98 -15.53
C ALA A 21 1.48 -13.30 -14.97
N ILE A 22 1.64 -13.35 -13.64
CA ILE A 22 1.66 -14.61 -12.90
C ILE A 22 0.29 -14.82 -12.28
N ASP A 23 -0.36 -15.93 -12.64
CA ASP A 23 -1.67 -16.30 -12.12
C ASP A 23 -1.55 -17.06 -10.80
N PHE A 24 -2.12 -16.49 -9.73
CA PHE A 24 -2.47 -17.25 -8.54
C PHE A 24 -3.84 -17.92 -8.77
N GLN A 25 -3.79 -19.23 -9.02
CA GLN A 25 -4.96 -20.10 -9.07
C GLN A 25 -5.44 -20.48 -7.66
N ALA A 26 -6.64 -21.06 -7.54
CA ALA A 26 -7.18 -21.56 -6.27
C ALA A 26 -6.15 -22.43 -5.50
N ASN A 27 -6.10 -22.29 -4.17
CA ASN A 27 -5.03 -22.85 -3.33
C ASN A 27 -3.64 -22.39 -3.80
N GLY A 28 -3.52 -21.08 -4.05
CA GLY A 28 -2.32 -20.44 -4.58
C GLY A 28 -1.09 -20.68 -3.70
N GLY A 29 0.07 -20.77 -4.34
CA GLY A 29 1.36 -20.97 -3.68
C GLY A 29 1.97 -19.66 -3.19
N THR A 30 3.27 -19.72 -2.89
CA THR A 30 4.06 -18.56 -2.48
C THR A 30 5.02 -18.14 -3.58
N ILE A 31 5.07 -16.85 -3.90
CA ILE A 31 6.20 -16.25 -4.61
C ILE A 31 7.11 -15.64 -3.55
N LYS A 32 8.33 -16.17 -3.44
CA LYS A 32 9.34 -15.66 -2.51
C LYS A 32 10.31 -14.76 -3.26
N LEU A 33 10.41 -13.51 -2.84
CA LEU A 33 11.29 -12.49 -3.41
C LEU A 33 12.48 -12.26 -2.48
N THR A 34 13.69 -12.60 -2.94
CA THR A 34 14.89 -12.56 -2.10
C THR A 34 16.04 -11.87 -2.80
N SER A 35 16.79 -11.04 -2.08
CA SER A 35 18.01 -10.41 -2.57
C SER A 35 18.80 -9.91 -1.38
N THR A 36 20.13 -10.11 -1.42
CA THR A 36 21.05 -9.63 -0.38
C THR A 36 21.77 -8.34 -0.79
N GLN A 37 21.67 -7.94 -2.05
CA GLN A 37 22.53 -6.90 -2.65
C GLN A 37 21.76 -5.95 -3.54
N ASN A 38 20.79 -6.46 -4.30
CA ASN A 38 20.13 -5.71 -5.35
C ASN A 38 18.71 -5.32 -4.94
N ASN A 39 18.28 -4.15 -5.41
CA ASN A 39 16.86 -3.83 -5.53
C ASN A 39 16.18 -4.89 -6.41
N ILE A 40 14.90 -5.14 -6.21
CA ILE A 40 14.12 -6.05 -7.04
C ILE A 40 13.06 -5.23 -7.77
N VAL A 41 12.96 -5.42 -9.08
CA VAL A 41 11.85 -4.90 -9.89
C VAL A 41 11.02 -6.06 -10.43
N VAL A 42 9.71 -6.05 -10.18
CA VAL A 42 8.72 -6.96 -10.74
C VAL A 42 7.88 -6.16 -11.74
N ASP A 43 8.02 -6.43 -13.03
CA ASP A 43 7.39 -5.66 -14.11
C ASP A 43 6.27 -6.43 -14.85
N PHE A 44 5.48 -7.17 -14.08
CA PHE A 44 4.34 -7.94 -14.60
C PHE A 44 3.23 -7.99 -13.54
N ASP A 45 2.01 -8.28 -13.99
CA ASP A 45 0.84 -8.32 -13.13
C ASP A 45 0.82 -9.59 -12.25
N LEU A 46 0.27 -9.46 -11.05
CA LEU A 46 -0.04 -10.58 -10.17
C LEU A 46 -1.55 -10.79 -10.20
N ALA A 47 -1.98 -11.69 -11.10
CA ALA A 47 -3.39 -11.95 -11.35
C ALA A 47 -3.95 -12.91 -10.30
N ILE A 48 -5.08 -12.52 -9.70
CA ILE A 48 -5.77 -13.29 -8.66
C ILE A 48 -7.12 -13.75 -9.20
N THR A 49 -7.27 -15.07 -9.36
CA THR A 49 -8.50 -15.66 -9.92
C THR A 49 -9.54 -15.98 -8.84
N THR A 50 -9.06 -16.41 -7.68
CA THR A 50 -9.87 -16.71 -6.49
C THR A 50 -9.51 -15.70 -5.41
N ASP A 51 -10.52 -15.09 -4.79
CA ASP A 51 -10.28 -14.05 -3.77
C ASP A 51 -9.44 -14.59 -2.61
N GLN A 52 -8.62 -13.73 -2.01
CA GLN A 52 -7.76 -14.02 -0.86
C GLN A 52 -6.80 -15.19 -1.08
N THR A 53 -6.28 -15.32 -2.30
CA THR A 53 -5.43 -16.45 -2.68
C THR A 53 -4.01 -16.01 -2.96
N GLY A 54 -3.05 -16.88 -2.62
CA GLY A 54 -1.63 -16.68 -2.90
C GLY A 54 -0.91 -15.83 -1.87
N VAL A 55 0.41 -15.98 -1.84
CA VAL A 55 1.30 -15.21 -0.97
C VAL A 55 2.44 -14.63 -1.79
N VAL A 56 2.73 -13.35 -1.58
CA VAL A 56 4.00 -12.74 -1.98
C VAL A 56 4.81 -12.52 -0.72
N ASP A 57 5.93 -13.23 -0.61
CA ASP A 57 6.83 -13.15 0.53
C ASP A 57 8.12 -12.42 0.18
N ALA A 58 8.20 -11.16 0.59
CA ALA A 58 9.39 -10.31 0.53
C ALA A 58 9.94 -10.01 1.94
N SER A 59 9.57 -10.81 2.96
CA SER A 59 9.95 -10.58 4.36
C SER A 59 11.46 -10.60 4.61
N SER A 60 12.22 -11.28 3.77
CA SER A 60 13.68 -11.36 3.87
C SER A 60 14.41 -10.14 3.31
N LEU A 61 13.74 -9.23 2.60
CA LEU A 61 14.37 -8.04 2.09
C LEU A 61 14.64 -7.04 3.22
N THR A 62 15.81 -6.42 3.18
CA THR A 62 16.29 -5.50 4.21
C THR A 62 16.25 -4.05 3.75
N ASN A 63 16.47 -3.12 4.66
CA ASN A 63 16.52 -1.68 4.38
C ASN A 63 17.56 -1.25 3.31
N ALA A 64 18.53 -2.11 2.97
CA ALA A 64 19.47 -1.88 1.88
C ALA A 64 18.85 -2.12 0.48
N GLN A 65 17.68 -2.76 0.41
CA GLN A 65 16.98 -3.04 -0.84
C GLN A 65 15.66 -2.26 -0.92
N THR A 66 15.27 -1.95 -2.15
CA THR A 66 13.91 -1.57 -2.51
C THR A 66 13.30 -2.65 -3.38
N LEU A 67 12.09 -3.09 -3.03
CA LEU A 67 11.22 -3.86 -3.92
C LEU A 67 10.33 -2.89 -4.69
N THR A 68 10.29 -2.99 -6.00
CA THR A 68 9.36 -2.27 -6.85
C THR A 68 8.44 -3.26 -7.54
N ILE A 69 7.13 -3.11 -7.37
CA ILE A 69 6.11 -3.83 -8.16
C ILE A 69 5.48 -2.81 -9.11
N SER A 70 5.65 -3.05 -10.40
CA SER A 70 5.15 -2.22 -11.50
C SER A 70 3.93 -2.84 -12.22
N GLY A 71 3.43 -3.96 -11.73
CA GLY A 71 2.18 -4.57 -12.20
C GLY A 71 1.02 -4.35 -11.25
N THR A 72 -0.18 -4.58 -11.77
CA THR A 72 -1.43 -4.68 -11.00
C THR A 72 -1.36 -5.89 -10.09
N ILE A 73 -1.94 -5.80 -8.89
CA ILE A 73 -2.13 -6.94 -8.00
C ILE A 73 -3.63 -7.11 -7.78
N GLY A 74 -4.19 -8.23 -8.24
CA GLY A 74 -5.61 -8.51 -8.09
C GLY A 74 -6.53 -7.52 -8.82
N THR A 75 -7.79 -7.43 -8.40
CA THR A 75 -8.79 -6.56 -9.01
C THR A 75 -9.62 -5.83 -7.96
N ILE A 76 -9.94 -4.56 -8.22
CA ILE A 76 -10.83 -3.73 -7.41
C ILE A 76 -12.10 -3.48 -8.23
N GLY A 77 -13.28 -3.84 -7.69
CA GLY A 77 -14.57 -3.68 -8.34
C GLY A 77 -15.70 -4.36 -7.56
N ALA A 78 -16.84 -4.62 -8.23
CA ALA A 78 -18.00 -5.26 -7.59
C ALA A 78 -17.68 -6.63 -6.97
N ASN A 79 -16.72 -7.35 -7.56
CA ASN A 79 -16.20 -8.62 -7.05
C ASN A 79 -14.69 -8.54 -6.94
N ASN A 80 -14.21 -7.90 -5.86
CA ASN A 80 -12.79 -7.78 -5.57
C ASN A 80 -12.10 -9.16 -5.63
N LYS A 81 -10.88 -9.18 -6.17
CA LYS A 81 -9.98 -10.33 -6.11
C LYS A 81 -8.69 -9.87 -5.47
N THR A 82 -8.52 -10.20 -4.20
CA THR A 82 -7.40 -9.76 -3.38
C THR A 82 -6.31 -10.82 -3.29
N LEU A 83 -5.04 -10.41 -3.35
CA LEU A 83 -3.93 -11.30 -2.97
C LEU A 83 -4.13 -11.71 -1.51
N GLY A 84 -3.98 -13.00 -1.20
CA GLY A 84 -4.17 -13.53 0.16
C GLY A 84 -3.29 -12.83 1.19
N GLN A 85 -1.98 -12.76 0.93
CA GLN A 85 -1.04 -12.08 1.82
C GLN A 85 0.15 -11.48 1.05
N PHE A 86 0.59 -10.30 1.46
CA PHE A 86 1.86 -9.71 1.04
C PHE A 86 2.72 -9.43 2.28
N ASN A 87 3.80 -10.18 2.44
CA ASN A 87 4.76 -10.00 3.53
C ASN A 87 5.93 -9.11 3.13
N ILE A 88 6.21 -8.10 3.95
CA ILE A 88 7.28 -7.13 3.74
C ILE A 88 8.19 -7.14 4.97
N GLY A 89 9.50 -7.17 4.70
CA GLY A 89 10.55 -7.11 5.72
C GLY A 89 10.86 -5.68 6.13
N SER A 90 12.13 -5.39 6.42
CA SER A 90 12.57 -4.01 6.75
C SER A 90 12.82 -3.13 5.53
N SER A 91 12.67 -3.68 4.32
CA SER A 91 12.84 -2.95 3.06
C SER A 91 11.73 -1.92 2.82
N LYS A 92 12.00 -1.02 1.89
CA LYS A 92 10.95 -0.25 1.21
C LYS A 92 10.34 -1.08 0.09
N THR A 93 9.01 -1.12 0.01
CA THR A 93 8.26 -1.69 -1.11
C THR A 93 7.47 -0.60 -1.80
N ALA A 94 7.73 -0.37 -3.09
CA ALA A 94 7.06 0.62 -3.91
C ALA A 94 6.06 -0.07 -4.84
N LEU A 95 4.78 0.24 -4.68
CA LEU A 95 3.69 -0.23 -5.54
C LEU A 95 3.45 0.86 -6.59
N ASN A 96 4.17 0.77 -7.71
CA ASN A 96 4.42 1.90 -8.60
C ASN A 96 3.46 2.03 -9.77
N ARG A 97 2.73 0.97 -10.12
CA ARG A 97 1.80 0.98 -11.25
C ARG A 97 0.66 -0.01 -11.02
N GLY A 98 -0.44 0.20 -11.75
CA GLY A 98 -1.63 -0.63 -11.66
C GLY A 98 -2.47 -0.32 -10.43
N ASN A 99 -3.58 -1.03 -10.29
CA ASN A 99 -4.37 -1.05 -9.06
C ASN A 99 -3.86 -2.19 -8.17
N VAL A 100 -4.02 -2.08 -6.86
CA VAL A 100 -3.53 -3.10 -5.93
C VAL A 100 -4.63 -3.49 -4.95
N ALA A 101 -4.98 -4.78 -4.95
CA ALA A 101 -5.92 -5.39 -4.04
C ALA A 101 -5.22 -6.49 -3.23
N ILE A 102 -5.06 -6.27 -1.92
CA ILE A 102 -4.40 -7.17 -0.99
C ILE A 102 -5.33 -7.39 0.21
N ASN A 103 -5.49 -8.64 0.61
CA ASN A 103 -6.27 -8.97 1.79
C ASN A 103 -5.47 -8.67 3.05
N GLU A 104 -4.30 -9.30 3.21
CA GLU A 104 -3.42 -9.01 4.32
C GLU A 104 -2.09 -8.42 3.86
N LEU A 105 -1.83 -7.17 4.26
CA LEU A 105 -0.51 -6.55 4.14
C LEU A 105 0.23 -6.72 5.47
N VAL A 106 1.29 -7.52 5.49
CA VAL A 106 2.12 -7.72 6.68
C VAL A 106 3.39 -6.88 6.56
N ILE A 107 3.60 -5.97 7.51
CA ILE A 107 4.78 -5.10 7.55
C ILE A 107 5.59 -5.45 8.79
N GLY A 108 6.71 -6.14 8.59
CA GLY A 108 7.68 -6.47 9.63
C GLY A 108 8.80 -5.45 9.75
N ASN A 109 9.52 -5.44 10.87
CA ASN A 109 10.83 -4.80 11.04
C ASN A 109 10.92 -3.34 10.55
N ASN A 110 9.91 -2.51 10.80
CA ASN A 110 9.83 -1.12 10.32
C ASN A 110 9.92 -0.95 8.80
N GLY A 111 9.50 -1.96 8.03
CA GLY A 111 9.33 -1.83 6.59
C GLY A 111 8.42 -0.68 6.19
N SER A 112 8.51 -0.26 4.93
CA SER A 112 7.65 0.81 4.42
C SER A 112 7.02 0.41 3.10
N VAL A 113 5.79 0.87 2.89
CA VAL A 113 5.07 0.67 1.63
C VAL A 113 4.74 2.03 1.03
N GLN A 114 5.21 2.26 -0.18
CA GLN A 114 4.88 3.44 -0.96
C GLN A 114 3.73 3.12 -1.91
N PHE A 115 2.64 3.86 -1.75
CA PHE A 115 1.51 3.88 -2.66
C PHE A 115 1.76 5.01 -3.66
N ALA A 116 2.17 4.63 -4.87
CA ALA A 116 2.60 5.57 -5.89
C ALA A 116 1.67 5.63 -7.12
N HIS A 117 0.54 4.94 -7.10
CA HIS A 117 -0.39 4.85 -8.23
C HIS A 117 -1.87 5.01 -7.79
N ASN A 118 -2.79 4.68 -8.70
CA ASN A 118 -4.19 5.11 -8.68
C ASN A 118 -5.01 4.55 -7.50
N ALA A 119 -5.21 3.24 -7.37
CA ALA A 119 -6.16 2.69 -6.39
C ALA A 119 -5.60 1.53 -5.59
N TYR A 120 -5.85 1.56 -4.28
CA TYR A 120 -5.42 0.54 -3.32
C TYR A 120 -6.61 0.05 -2.49
N LEU A 121 -6.75 -1.27 -2.40
CA LEU A 121 -7.60 -1.98 -1.45
C LEU A 121 -6.69 -2.82 -0.57
N ILE A 122 -6.56 -2.46 0.71
CA ILE A 122 -5.86 -3.27 1.71
C ILE A 122 -6.89 -3.64 2.77
N THR A 123 -7.42 -4.87 2.79
CA THR A 123 -8.54 -5.19 3.69
C THR A 123 -8.07 -5.24 5.15
N ARG A 124 -6.82 -5.61 5.41
CA ARG A 124 -6.19 -5.58 6.74
C ARG A 124 -4.68 -5.35 6.65
N THR A 125 -4.15 -4.64 7.63
CA THR A 125 -2.71 -4.53 7.86
C THR A 125 -2.32 -5.27 9.15
N THR A 126 -1.21 -6.01 9.10
CA THR A 126 -0.59 -6.64 10.27
C THR A 126 0.79 -6.05 10.48
N ASN A 127 0.98 -5.44 11.64
CA ASN A 127 2.25 -4.86 12.07
C ASN A 127 2.33 -4.93 13.59
N ALA A 128 3.54 -4.87 14.14
CA ALA A 128 3.70 -4.56 15.55
C ALA A 128 3.33 -3.09 15.81
N ALA A 129 2.75 -2.79 16.97
CA ALA A 129 2.38 -1.43 17.34
C ALA A 129 3.58 -0.46 17.22
N GLY A 130 3.36 0.68 16.56
CA GLY A 130 4.40 1.69 16.36
C GLY A 130 5.48 1.27 15.36
N GLN A 131 5.28 0.19 14.60
CA GLN A 131 6.12 -0.21 13.49
C GLN A 131 5.39 -0.07 12.16
N GLY A 132 6.19 -0.02 11.09
CA GLY A 132 5.71 0.04 9.72
C GLY A 132 5.30 1.45 9.31
N LYS A 133 5.51 1.76 8.03
CA LYS A 133 5.20 3.07 7.46
C LYS A 133 4.45 2.92 6.13
N ILE A 134 3.40 3.71 5.96
CA ILE A 134 2.79 3.89 4.64
C ILE A 134 3.16 5.28 4.12
N ILE A 135 3.51 5.36 2.84
CA ILE A 135 3.88 6.59 2.15
C ILE A 135 2.96 6.77 0.96
N PHE A 136 2.11 7.79 1.01
CA PHE A 136 1.39 8.27 -0.16
C PHE A 136 2.31 9.20 -0.95
N ASN A 137 2.82 8.74 -2.09
CA ASN A 137 3.68 9.54 -2.95
C ASN A 137 3.45 9.13 -4.41
N PRO A 138 2.38 9.66 -5.04
CA PRO A 138 1.97 9.26 -6.39
C PRO A 138 2.98 9.75 -7.44
N VAL A 139 3.43 8.85 -8.33
CA VAL A 139 4.40 9.19 -9.40
C VAL A 139 3.76 9.85 -10.63
N VAL A 140 2.42 9.80 -10.75
CA VAL A 140 1.67 10.51 -11.79
C VAL A 140 0.84 11.63 -11.16
N ASN A 141 0.42 12.63 -11.95
CA ASN A 141 -0.45 13.73 -11.50
C ASN A 141 -1.84 13.29 -11.00
N ASN A 142 -2.08 11.99 -10.85
CA ASN A 142 -3.30 11.45 -10.29
C ASN A 142 -3.27 11.46 -8.76
N ASN A 143 -4.48 11.49 -8.20
CA ASN A 143 -4.74 11.27 -6.79
C ASN A 143 -4.54 9.79 -6.46
N THR A 144 -4.17 9.49 -5.21
CA THR A 144 -4.26 8.11 -4.70
C THR A 144 -5.67 7.92 -4.16
N THR A 145 -6.29 6.79 -4.50
CA THR A 145 -7.60 6.38 -4.00
C THR A 145 -7.44 5.18 -3.08
N LEU A 146 -7.94 5.29 -1.86
CA LEU A 146 -8.20 4.14 -1.00
C LEU A 146 -9.60 3.63 -1.29
N ALA A 147 -9.70 2.39 -1.75
CA ALA A 147 -10.96 1.74 -2.06
C ALA A 147 -11.73 1.42 -0.78
N ALA A 148 -13.04 1.19 -0.93
CA ALA A 148 -13.94 0.92 0.20
C ALA A 148 -13.45 -0.25 1.05
N GLY A 149 -13.50 -0.08 2.37
CA GLY A 149 -13.05 -1.08 3.34
C GLY A 149 -11.52 -1.23 3.49
N THR A 150 -10.74 -0.24 3.02
CA THR A 150 -9.27 -0.25 3.24
C THR A 150 -8.91 0.03 4.70
N ASN A 151 -8.03 -0.78 5.28
CA ASN A 151 -7.55 -0.67 6.67
C ASN A 151 -6.02 -0.63 6.72
N LEU A 152 -5.48 0.56 7.04
CA LEU A 152 -4.03 0.78 7.21
C LEU A 152 -3.72 0.92 8.70
N GLY A 153 -3.00 -0.06 9.24
CA GLY A 153 -2.84 -0.24 10.69
C GLY A 153 -4.14 -0.66 11.38
N SER A 154 -4.13 -0.65 12.72
CA SER A 154 -5.32 -0.90 13.55
C SER A 154 -5.28 -0.10 14.85
N ALA A 155 -6.40 0.01 15.56
CA ALA A 155 -6.43 0.66 16.88
C ALA A 155 -5.49 0.00 17.90
N ALA A 156 -5.36 -1.33 17.86
CA ALA A 156 -4.47 -2.07 18.75
C ALA A 156 -3.00 -1.99 18.33
N ASN A 157 -2.74 -1.96 17.02
CA ASN A 157 -1.41 -1.88 16.44
C ASN A 157 -1.38 -0.78 15.38
N PRO A 158 -1.33 0.50 15.79
CA PRO A 158 -1.21 1.58 14.83
C PRO A 158 0.15 1.48 14.13
N LEU A 159 0.19 1.90 12.87
CA LEU A 159 1.45 2.07 12.14
C LEU A 159 2.35 3.09 12.87
N ALA A 160 3.65 3.04 12.63
CA ALA A 160 4.56 4.09 13.11
C ALA A 160 4.17 5.44 12.49
N GLU A 161 3.94 5.44 11.17
CA GLU A 161 3.75 6.65 10.39
C GLU A 161 2.89 6.41 9.15
N ILE A 162 1.96 7.33 8.90
CA ILE A 162 1.40 7.57 7.58
C ILE A 162 1.98 8.88 7.06
N ASN A 163 2.63 8.82 5.91
CA ASN A 163 3.36 9.95 5.35
C ASN A 163 2.75 10.39 4.02
N PHE A 164 2.55 11.69 3.86
CA PHE A 164 2.25 12.32 2.58
C PHE A 164 3.54 12.88 2.01
N GLY A 165 4.08 12.16 1.03
CA GLY A 165 5.21 12.60 0.23
C GLY A 165 4.79 13.65 -0.78
N SER A 166 5.69 14.60 -1.02
CA SER A 166 5.54 15.65 -2.03
C SER A 166 5.99 15.16 -3.41
N LYS A 167 5.28 15.59 -4.46
CA LYS A 167 5.64 15.34 -5.87
C LYS A 167 6.64 16.36 -6.43
N GLY A 168 7.13 17.28 -5.59
CA GLY A 168 7.92 18.45 -5.97
C GLY A 168 7.43 19.69 -5.24
N ALA A 169 8.22 20.76 -5.24
CA ALA A 169 7.91 21.98 -4.48
C ALA A 169 6.46 22.46 -4.74
N HIS A 170 5.64 22.47 -3.69
CA HIS A 170 4.24 22.92 -3.68
C HIS A 170 3.22 22.06 -4.44
N ALA A 171 3.53 20.79 -4.75
CA ALA A 171 2.56 19.87 -5.33
C ALA A 171 1.89 19.02 -4.25
N ASP A 172 0.57 19.18 -4.10
CA ASP A 172 -0.21 18.44 -3.11
C ASP A 172 -0.36 16.94 -3.45
N THR A 173 -0.41 16.12 -2.41
CA THR A 173 -0.76 14.70 -2.49
C THR A 173 -2.18 14.53 -1.97
N ILE A 174 -3.11 14.30 -2.89
CA ILE A 174 -4.53 14.11 -2.60
C ILE A 174 -4.82 12.62 -2.42
N LEU A 175 -5.38 12.28 -1.26
CA LEU A 175 -5.90 10.97 -0.93
C LEU A 175 -7.43 10.99 -0.99
N ASN A 176 -8.00 10.36 -2.02
CA ASN A 176 -9.42 10.10 -2.09
C ASN A 176 -9.75 8.91 -1.19
N VAL A 177 -10.69 9.10 -0.27
CA VAL A 177 -11.04 8.11 0.74
C VAL A 177 -12.47 7.64 0.47
N SER A 178 -12.60 6.37 0.09
CA SER A 178 -13.89 5.72 -0.08
C SER A 178 -14.55 5.39 1.26
N GLU A 179 -15.74 4.82 1.25
CA GLU A 179 -16.46 4.45 2.47
C GLU A 179 -15.74 3.37 3.31
N GLY A 180 -15.86 3.47 4.64
CA GLY A 180 -15.36 2.44 5.55
C GLY A 180 -13.83 2.32 5.58
N VAL A 181 -13.10 3.33 5.15
CA VAL A 181 -11.63 3.36 5.23
C VAL A 181 -11.18 3.77 6.61
N ASN A 182 -10.25 3.01 7.17
CA ASN A 182 -9.66 3.27 8.48
C ASN A 182 -8.15 3.39 8.41
N LEU A 183 -7.63 4.51 8.93
CA LEU A 183 -6.22 4.82 9.00
C LEU A 183 -5.83 4.95 10.47
N TYR A 184 -4.90 4.10 10.92
CA TYR A 184 -4.37 4.12 12.26
C TYR A 184 -2.84 4.21 12.21
N ALA A 185 -2.33 5.35 12.65
CA ALA A 185 -0.89 5.57 12.80
C ALA A 185 -0.61 6.34 14.09
N THR A 186 0.61 6.21 14.60
CA THR A 186 1.08 7.02 15.72
C THR A 186 1.26 8.45 15.26
N ASN A 187 1.88 8.63 14.08
CA ASN A 187 2.11 9.93 13.46
C ASN A 187 1.51 9.98 12.05
N ILE A 188 0.94 11.13 11.70
CA ILE A 188 0.57 11.45 10.33
C ILE A 188 1.32 12.74 9.94
N THR A 189 2.15 12.64 8.92
CA THR A 189 3.15 13.66 8.58
C THR A 189 3.16 13.99 7.10
N THR A 190 3.71 15.14 6.75
CA THR A 190 3.89 15.59 5.38
C THR A 190 5.38 15.91 5.16
N THR A 191 5.91 15.70 3.96
CA THR A 191 7.31 16.03 3.68
C THR A 191 7.53 17.53 3.50
N ASP A 192 6.57 18.23 2.92
CA ASP A 192 6.59 19.68 2.68
C ASP A 192 5.35 20.36 3.26
N ALA A 193 5.39 21.69 3.33
CA ALA A 193 4.23 22.52 3.64
C ALA A 193 3.16 22.43 2.53
N ASN A 194 1.88 22.51 2.92
CA ASN A 194 0.72 22.44 2.01
C ASN A 194 0.68 21.14 1.17
N VAL A 195 1.14 20.04 1.75
CA VAL A 195 1.04 18.69 1.17
C VAL A 195 0.14 17.84 2.08
N GLY A 196 -0.61 16.93 1.47
CA GLY A 196 -1.43 15.96 2.16
C GLY A 196 -2.84 16.50 2.33
N SER A 197 -3.68 16.15 1.36
CA SER A 197 -5.11 16.42 1.40
C SER A 197 -5.92 15.14 1.50
N PHE A 198 -6.95 15.16 2.34
CA PHE A 198 -7.97 14.11 2.37
C PHE A 198 -9.24 14.57 1.67
N VAL A 199 -9.78 13.72 0.80
CA VAL A 199 -11.06 13.94 0.13
C VAL A 199 -11.97 12.76 0.43
N PHE A 200 -12.95 12.97 1.29
CA PHE A 200 -13.96 12.00 1.68
C PHE A 200 -15.28 12.30 0.95
N ASN A 201 -15.53 11.63 -0.17
CA ASN A 201 -16.68 11.93 -1.04
C ASN A 201 -17.57 10.72 -1.34
N ALA A 202 -17.28 9.55 -0.78
CA ALA A 202 -18.05 8.33 -1.04
C ALA A 202 -19.20 8.08 -0.06
N GLY A 203 -19.33 8.89 1.00
CA GLY A 203 -20.27 8.65 2.10
C GLY A 203 -19.69 7.71 3.17
N GLY A 204 -20.55 7.31 4.11
CA GLY A 204 -20.21 6.34 5.16
C GLY A 204 -19.40 6.92 6.33
N THR A 205 -18.84 6.03 7.17
CA THR A 205 -18.01 6.40 8.32
C THR A 205 -16.57 5.97 8.07
N ASN A 206 -15.63 6.90 8.26
CA ASN A 206 -14.20 6.68 8.13
C ASN A 206 -13.48 7.06 9.42
N ILE A 207 -12.28 6.53 9.62
CA ILE A 207 -11.43 6.83 10.78
C ILE A 207 -10.05 7.26 10.31
N VAL A 208 -9.55 8.37 10.86
CA VAL A 208 -8.18 8.82 10.70
C VAL A 208 -7.60 9.11 12.08
N SER A 209 -6.88 8.15 12.64
CA SER A 209 -6.32 8.22 13.99
C SER A 209 -4.80 8.41 13.93
N GLY A 210 -4.30 9.43 14.61
CA GLY A 210 -2.87 9.67 14.82
C GLY A 210 -2.55 11.12 15.17
N THR A 211 -1.32 11.36 15.62
CA THR A 211 -0.85 12.73 15.88
C THR A 211 -0.45 13.39 14.57
N VAL A 212 -1.09 14.51 14.23
CA VAL A 212 -0.78 15.28 13.02
C VAL A 212 0.38 16.24 13.27
N GLY A 213 1.37 16.27 12.37
CA GLY A 213 2.37 17.34 12.31
C GLY A 213 3.58 17.18 13.23
N GLY A 214 4.15 15.98 13.30
CA GLY A 214 5.33 15.68 14.13
C GLY A 214 6.61 16.49 13.84
N GLN A 215 6.66 17.25 12.73
CA GLN A 215 7.67 18.29 12.49
C GLN A 215 6.97 19.66 12.45
N GLN A 216 7.42 20.60 13.30
CA GLN A 216 6.82 21.93 13.39
C GLN A 216 6.70 22.58 12.00
N GLY A 217 5.48 22.92 11.59
CA GLY A 217 5.19 23.63 10.35
C GLY A 217 4.47 22.81 9.27
N ASN A 218 4.54 21.48 9.34
CA ASN A 218 3.95 20.59 8.33
C ASN A 218 2.56 20.11 8.78
N LYS A 219 1.52 20.88 8.42
CA LYS A 219 0.10 20.51 8.58
C LYS A 219 -0.46 19.96 7.27
N PHE A 220 -1.55 19.20 7.34
CA PHE A 220 -2.34 18.86 6.16
C PHE A 220 -2.73 20.11 5.38
N ASN A 221 -2.80 19.96 4.06
CA ASN A 221 -3.25 21.03 3.20
C ASN A 221 -4.76 21.25 3.32
N THR A 222 -5.56 20.26 2.94
CA THR A 222 -7.03 20.35 2.95
C THR A 222 -7.68 19.06 3.45
N VAL A 223 -8.79 19.18 4.16
CA VAL A 223 -9.69 18.08 4.48
C VAL A 223 -11.07 18.43 3.95
N ALA A 224 -11.57 17.65 2.99
CA ALA A 224 -12.88 17.84 2.36
C ALA A 224 -13.80 16.66 2.67
N LEU A 225 -15.02 16.94 3.16
CA LEU A 225 -16.06 15.95 3.43
C LEU A 225 -17.31 16.30 2.60
N ASP A 226 -17.85 15.32 1.89
CA ASP A 226 -19.05 15.46 1.07
C ASP A 226 -19.94 14.19 1.15
N ASN A 227 -21.12 14.22 0.54
CA ASN A 227 -22.03 13.08 0.36
C ASN A 227 -22.40 12.35 1.66
N GLY A 228 -22.62 13.11 2.75
CA GLY A 228 -23.03 12.56 4.05
C GLY A 228 -21.92 11.77 4.75
N THR A 229 -20.65 11.96 4.37
CA THR A 229 -19.53 11.27 5.00
C THR A 229 -19.30 11.76 6.44
N THR A 230 -19.08 10.83 7.35
CA THR A 230 -18.61 11.09 8.72
C THR A 230 -17.16 10.63 8.84
N VAL A 231 -16.30 11.45 9.44
CA VAL A 231 -14.91 11.09 9.73
C VAL A 231 -14.64 11.30 11.21
N LYS A 232 -14.13 10.27 11.86
CA LYS A 232 -13.57 10.39 13.20
C LYS A 232 -12.06 10.64 13.08
N PHE A 233 -11.65 11.85 13.50
CA PHE A 233 -10.25 12.20 13.74
C PHE A 233 -9.88 11.91 15.19
#